data_AF-A0A816ASK5-F1
#
_entry.id   AF-A0A816ASK5-F1
#
_cell.length_a   1.000
_cell.length_b   1.000
_cell.length_c   1.000
_cell.angle_alpha   90.00
_cell.angle_beta   90.00
_cell.angle_gamma   90.00
#
_symmetry.space_group_name_H-M   'P 1'
#
loop_
_entity.id
_entity.type
_entity.pdbx_description
1 polymer ?
#
loop_
_entity_poly.entity_id
_entity_poly.type
_entity_poly.pdbx_seq_one_letter_code
_entity_poly.pdbx_strand_id
1 'polypeptide(L)'
;MLSCRGYLYTVEKTNDEKILFRCKNCDCKGRCKTNLAMDTILSEPTEHSHAQTIDQLPVIELRNKIKSKAANSEEVTNAAG
;
A
#
# COMPACT_ATOMS: atom_id res chain seq x y z
N MET A 1 0.71 -1.97 0.66
CA MET A 1 0.09 -0.97 -0.25
C MET A 1 0.00 0.34 0.53
N LEU A 2 0.21 1.49 -0.11
CA LEU A 2 0.13 2.80 0.56
C LEU A 2 -1.06 3.58 -0.02
N SER A 3 -1.86 4.19 0.86
CA SER A 3 -2.87 5.20 0.51
C SER A 3 -2.34 6.56 0.94
N CYS A 4 -2.24 7.50 0.01
CA CYS A 4 -1.74 8.84 0.31
C CYS A 4 -2.45 9.87 -0.58
N ARG A 5 -3.07 10.87 0.06
CA ARG A 5 -3.77 11.99 -0.61
C ARG A 5 -4.78 11.55 -1.68
N GLY A 6 -5.55 10.51 -1.39
CA GLY A 6 -6.57 9.99 -2.31
C GLY A 6 -6.03 9.06 -3.40
N TYR A 7 -4.72 8.81 -3.46
CA TYR A 7 -4.09 7.93 -4.44
C TYR A 7 -3.59 6.63 -3.81
N LEU A 8 -3.60 5.57 -4.60
CA LEU A 8 -3.08 4.27 -4.21
C LEU A 8 -1.73 4.00 -4.85
N TYR A 9 -0.82 3.48 -4.03
CA TYR A 9 0.52 3.13 -4.46
C TYR A 9 0.88 1.69 -4.11
N THR A 10 1.70 1.09 -4.97
CA THR A 10 2.35 -0.20 -4.74
C THR A 10 3.84 0.01 -4.45
N VAL A 11 4.45 -0.93 -3.73
CA VAL A 11 5.89 -0.89 -3.46
C VAL A 11 6.61 -1.06 -4.80
N GLU A 12 7.53 -0.16 -5.10
CA GLU A 12 8.45 -0.28 -6.22
C GLU A 12 9.79 -0.84 -5.75
N LYS A 13 10.35 -0.28 -4.67
CA LYS A 13 11.66 -0.67 -4.15
C LYS A 13 11.73 -0.38 -2.65
N THR A 14 12.44 -1.23 -1.92
CA THR A 14 12.81 -1.01 -0.51
C THR A 14 14.33 -0.99 -0.40
N ASN A 15 14.86 -0.12 0.46
CA ASN A 15 16.26 -0.16 0.90
C ASN A 15 16.30 -0.02 2.44
N ASP A 16 17.49 0.09 3.02
CA ASP A 16 17.68 0.12 4.48
C ASP A 16 17.17 1.41 5.15
N GLU A 17 16.75 2.42 4.39
CA GLU A 17 16.30 3.71 4.91
C GLU A 17 14.82 3.98 4.66
N LYS A 18 14.31 3.51 3.52
CA LYS A 18 13.04 3.98 2.95
C LYS A 18 12.40 2.96 2.03
N ILE A 19 11.10 3.17 1.83
CA ILE A 19 10.30 2.45 0.86
C ILE A 19 9.88 3.44 -0.23
N LEU A 20 10.21 3.11 -1.47
CA LEU A 20 9.78 3.82 -2.66
C LEU A 20 8.50 3.18 -3.20
N PHE A 21 7.50 4.02 -3.38
CA PHE A 21 6.19 3.66 -3.87
C PHE A 21 5.92 4.27 -5.25
N ARG A 22 5.20 3.52 -6.07
CA ARG A 22 4.71 3.95 -7.38
C ARG A 22 3.20 3.93 -7.41
N CYS A 23 2.59 4.83 -8.18
CA CYS A 23 1.16 4.82 -8.38
C CYS A 23 0.72 3.44 -8.89
N LYS A 24 -0.41 2.96 -8.38
CA LYS A 24 -1.00 1.69 -8.77
C LYS A 24 -1.46 1.71 -10.24
N ASN A 25 -1.83 2.87 -10.77
CA ASN A 25 -2.10 3.05 -12.19
C ASN A 25 -0.77 2.99 -12.97
N CYS A 26 -0.63 2.03 -13.88
CA CYS A 26 0.61 1.79 -14.62
C CYS A 26 1.00 2.92 -15.58
N ASP A 27 0.04 3.69 -16.04
CA ASP A 27 0.25 4.82 -16.96
C ASP A 27 0.57 6.11 -16.20
N CYS A 28 0.41 6.09 -14.87
CA CYS A 28 0.76 7.20 -14.01
C CYS A 28 2.22 7.13 -13.54
N LYS A 29 2.89 8.28 -13.51
CA LYS A 29 4.26 8.42 -12.99
C LYS A 29 4.33 8.85 -11.52
N GLY A 30 3.19 8.96 -10.84
CA GLY A 30 3.09 9.32 -9.42
C GLY A 30 4.00 8.46 -8.54
N ARG A 31 4.83 9.08 -7.71
CA ARG A 31 5.74 8.42 -6.74
C ARG A 31 5.50 8.97 -5.35
N CYS A 32 5.75 8.13 -4.35
CA CYS A 32 5.76 8.50 -2.94
C CYS A 32 6.92 7.79 -2.23
N LYS A 33 7.44 8.38 -1.15
CA LYS A 33 8.52 7.81 -0.35
C LYS A 33 8.13 7.85 1.12
N THR A 34 8.31 6.74 1.82
CA THR A 34 8.12 6.67 3.27
C THR A 34 9.36 6.14 3.96
N ASN A 35 9.46 6.35 5.27
CA ASN A 35 10.34 5.54 6.10
C ASN A 35 9.89 4.06 6.13
N LEU A 36 10.68 3.19 6.75
CA LEU A 36 10.40 1.75 6.81
C LEU A 36 9.10 1.41 7.56
N ALA A 37 8.71 2.22 8.54
CA ALA A 37 7.47 2.06 9.28
C ALA A 37 6.22 2.48 8.49
N MET A 38 6.40 3.11 7.32
CA MET A 38 5.32 3.66 6.48
C MET A 38 4.43 4.71 7.17
N ASP A 39 4.88 5.31 8.27
CA ASP A 39 4.12 6.32 9.03
C ASP A 39 4.47 7.76 8.62
N THR A 40 5.64 7.96 8.00
CA THR A 40 6.18 9.27 7.67
C THR A 40 6.44 9.37 6.18
N ILE A 41 5.83 10.36 5.53
CA ILE A 41 6.15 10.73 4.15
C ILE A 41 7.47 11.51 4.15
N LEU A 42 8.49 10.99 3.47
CA LEU A 42 9.84 11.58 3.48
C LEU A 42 10.01 12.74 2.50
N SER A 43 9.10 12.87 1.52
CA SER A 43 9.09 13.96 0.55
C SER A 43 7.71 14.12 -0.06
N GLU A 44 7.39 15.33 -0.51
CA GLU A 44 6.16 15.62 -1.23
C GLU A 44 5.91 14.58 -2.36
N PRO A 45 4.75 13.90 -2.38
CA PRO A 45 4.41 12.97 -3.46
C PRO A 45 4.37 13.71 -4.81
N THR A 46 4.82 13.05 -5.88
CA THR A 46 4.78 13.67 -7.21
C THR A 46 3.35 13.76 -7.74
N GLU A 47 3.13 14.66 -8.68
CA GLU A 47 1.84 14.82 -9.36
C GLU A 47 1.39 13.55 -10.10
N HIS A 48 0.07 13.48 -10.35
CA HIS A 48 -0.59 12.37 -11.03
C HIS A 48 -1.29 12.85 -12.30
N SER A 49 -1.31 12.00 -13.32
CA SER A 49 -2.00 12.24 -14.60
C SER A 49 -3.47 11.80 -14.58
N HIS A 50 -4.03 11.53 -13.40
CA HIS A 50 -5.42 11.08 -13.25
C HIS A 50 -6.03 11.62 -11.95
N ALA A 51 -7.36 11.57 -11.90
CA ALA A 51 -8.12 11.91 -10.70
C ALA A 51 -7.82 10.95 -9.53
N GLN A 52 -8.10 11.42 -8.32
CA GLN A 52 -7.98 10.62 -7.11
C GLN A 52 -8.91 9.42 -7.13
N THR A 53 -8.52 8.37 -6.41
CA THR A 53 -9.27 7.10 -6.25
C THR A 53 -10.01 7.02 -4.91
N ILE A 54 -10.42 8.16 -4.34
CA ILE A 54 -10.96 8.27 -2.97
C ILE A 54 -12.12 7.30 -2.72
N ASP A 55 -13.07 7.21 -3.66
CA ASP A 55 -14.26 6.37 -3.49
C ASP A 55 -13.94 4.87 -3.44
N GLN A 56 -12.78 4.46 -3.96
CA GLN A 56 -12.36 3.07 -3.96
C GLN A 56 -11.52 2.69 -2.73
N LEU A 57 -11.04 3.68 -1.96
CA LEU A 57 -10.18 3.43 -0.79
C LEU A 57 -10.85 2.53 0.26
N PRO A 58 -12.10 2.77 0.71
CA PRO A 58 -12.72 1.94 1.74
C PRO A 58 -12.87 0.47 1.34
N VAL A 59 -13.22 0.23 0.07
CA VAL A 59 -13.36 -1.13 -0.49
C VAL A 59 -12.00 -1.83 -0.55
N ILE A 60 -10.96 -1.10 -0.92
CA ILE A 60 -9.60 -1.64 -1.04
C ILE A 60 -9.00 -1.92 0.34
N GLU A 61 -9.22 -1.04 1.32
CA GLU A 61 -8.82 -1.27 2.71
C GLU A 61 -9.54 -2.47 3.32
N LEU A 62 -10.85 -2.58 3.10
CA LEU A 62 -11.63 -3.74 3.55
C LEU A 62 -11.10 -5.04 2.94
N ARG A 63 -10.84 -5.07 1.63
CA ARG A 63 -10.22 -6.23 0.96
C ARG A 63 -8.85 -6.57 1.53
N ASN A 64 -8.01 -5.57 1.80
CA ASN A 64 -6.68 -5.79 2.40
C ASN A 64 -6.79 -6.35 3.82
N LYS A 65 -7.74 -5.87 4.63
CA LYS A 65 -8.00 -6.39 5.97
C LYS A 65 -8.46 -7.84 5.94
N ILE A 66 -9.35 -8.19 5.01
CA ILE A 66 -9.81 -9.59 4.83
C ILE A 66 -8.63 -10.48 4.43
N LYS A 67 -7.82 -10.06 3.45
CA LYS A 67 -6.64 -10.83 3.02
C LYS A 67 -5.61 -11.02 4.14
N SER A 68 -5.36 -9.98 4.94
CA SER A 68 -4.41 -10.05 6.06
C SER A 68 -4.90 -10.99 7.15
N LYS A 69 -6.21 -11.05 7.41
CA LYS A 69 -6.80 -12.03 8.33
C LYS A 69 -6.69 -13.46 7.79
N ALA A 70 -7.00 -13.68 6.51
CA ALA A 70 -6.91 -15.00 5.89
C ALA A 70 -5.47 -15.56 5.93
N ALA A 71 -4.46 -14.72 5.65
CA ALA A 71 -3.05 -15.12 5.72
C ALA A 71 -2.55 -15.43 7.15
N ASN A 72 -3.27 -15.02 8.18
CA ASN A 72 -2.93 -15.30 9.59
C ASN A 72 -3.70 -16.49 10.17
N SER A 73 -4.73 -16.98 9.46
CA SER A 73 -5.56 -18.11 9.92
C SER A 73 -5.06 -19.48 9.45
N GLU A 74 -3.94 -19.56 8.71
CA GLU A 74 -3.37 -20.84 8.25
C GLU A 74 -2.40 -21.51 9.24
N GLU A 75 -2.20 -20.97 10.45
CA GLU A 75 -1.28 -21.56 11.45
C GLU A 75 -1.96 -22.23 12.68
N VAL A 76 -3.24 -22.59 12.60
CA VAL A 76 -3.89 -23.38 13.69
C VAL A 76 -4.79 -24.49 13.13
N THR A 77 -4.19 -25.48 12.46
CA THR A 77 -4.73 -26.86 12.41
C THR A 77 -3.59 -27.84 12.12
N ASN A 78 -2.71 -28.07 13.10
CA ASN A 78 -1.88 -29.27 13.17
C ASN A 78 -1.65 -29.62 14.66
N ALA A 79 -2.73 -29.92 15.37
CA ALA A 79 -2.68 -30.53 16.70
C ALA A 79 -4.02 -31.19 17.05
N ALA A 80 -4.25 -32.38 16.48
CA ALA A 80 -5.05 -33.46 17.04
C ALA A 80 -4.67 -34.68 16.18
N GLY A 81 -3.91 -35.66 16.66
CA GLY A 81 -4.15 -36.40 17.89
C GLY A 81 -4.79 -37.72 17.48
#